data_AF-X1RXE9-F1
#
_entry.id   AF-X1RXE9-F1
#
_cell.length_a   1.000
_cell.length_b   1.000
_cell.length_c   1.000
_cell.angle_alpha   90.00
_cell.angle_beta   90.00
_cell.angle_gamma   90.00
#
_symmetry.space_group_name_H-M   'P 1'
#
loop_
_entity.id
_entity.type
_entity.pdbx_description
1 polymer ?
#
loop_
_entity_poly.entity_id
_entity_poly.type
_entity_poly.pdbx_seq_one_letter_code
_entity_poly.pdbx_strand_id
1 'polypeptide(L)'
;PQEIIIQMRRNPELIDTCRAIIMEKYLRLYDDLQNIINKYVDGCDTWLNLWCPKRYYTMQSDFCVMLNQKYFERFVLPDLKEQAEHMDHSIYHLDGPEQIRFLDDILKVVDGIQWVPGAKPGMPQDGADEWIPLYKKIQKAGKNIHMTILDCPMVPKVYKQLDPKGLFVYAVFITKSLAECYLPKFVGGDGGELVNSISNWVKDNKIERITRAMIREYTTRNDIEISKSLESQIFSDLKKSRETLTYIRGFNK
;
A
#
# COMPACT_ATOMS: atom_id res chain seq x y z
N PRO A 1 9.64 24.82 -4.31
CA PRO A 1 8.45 25.67 -4.00
C PRO A 1 8.70 26.67 -2.85
N GLN A 2 9.81 27.41 -2.91
CA GLN A 2 10.19 28.37 -1.87
C GLN A 2 9.28 29.62 -1.88
N GLU A 3 9.01 30.17 -3.06
CA GLU A 3 8.21 31.40 -3.19
C GLU A 3 6.80 31.24 -2.63
N ILE A 4 6.12 30.12 -2.88
CA ILE A 4 4.77 29.89 -2.32
C ILE A 4 4.78 29.84 -0.79
N ILE A 5 5.82 29.26 -0.17
CA ILE A 5 5.96 29.23 1.29
C ILE A 5 6.20 30.64 1.85
N ILE A 6 6.99 31.47 1.13
CA ILE A 6 7.17 32.88 1.49
C ILE A 6 5.81 33.62 1.42
N GLN A 7 5.01 33.36 0.38
CA GLN A 7 3.68 33.96 0.24
C GLN A 7 2.69 33.46 1.31
N MET A 8 2.74 32.19 1.72
CA MET A 8 1.98 31.68 2.88
C MET A 8 2.26 32.43 4.17
N ARG A 9 3.44 33.05 4.30
CA ARG A 9 3.77 33.91 5.44
C ARG A 9 3.37 35.37 5.22
N ARG A 10 3.66 35.91 4.03
CA ARG A 10 3.56 37.35 3.73
C ARG A 10 2.15 37.79 3.31
N ASN A 11 1.45 36.94 2.57
CA ASN A 11 0.14 37.23 1.98
C ASN A 11 -0.78 36.01 2.13
N PRO A 12 -1.07 35.58 3.36
CA PRO A 12 -1.76 34.32 3.57
C PRO A 12 -3.23 34.35 3.10
N GLU A 13 -3.91 35.50 3.11
CA GLU A 13 -5.26 35.65 2.55
C GLU A 13 -5.27 35.46 1.03
N LEU A 14 -4.19 35.84 0.35
CA LEU A 14 -4.04 35.59 -1.08
C LEU A 14 -3.92 34.08 -1.35
N ILE A 15 -3.17 33.35 -0.53
CA ILE A 15 -3.10 31.88 -0.62
C ILE A 15 -4.47 31.25 -0.36
N ASP A 16 -5.20 31.71 0.66
CA ASP A 16 -6.56 31.25 0.96
C ASP A 16 -7.53 31.49 -0.22
N THR A 17 -7.42 32.65 -0.87
CA THR A 17 -8.24 32.97 -2.05
C THR A 17 -7.89 32.07 -3.23
N CYS A 18 -6.59 31.92 -3.52
CA CYS A 18 -6.13 31.12 -4.64
C CYS A 18 -6.49 29.64 -4.49
N ARG A 19 -6.30 29.06 -3.29
CA ARG A 19 -6.66 27.65 -3.05
C ARG A 19 -8.16 27.41 -3.21
N ALA A 20 -9.02 28.32 -2.72
CA ALA A 20 -10.46 28.20 -2.86
C ALA A 20 -10.92 28.28 -4.33
N ILE A 21 -10.31 29.17 -5.13
CA ILE A 21 -10.58 29.25 -6.58
C ILE A 21 -10.15 27.95 -7.27
N ILE A 22 -8.97 27.42 -6.94
CA ILE A 22 -8.49 26.16 -7.52
C ILE A 22 -9.43 25.01 -7.13
N MET A 23 -9.86 24.95 -5.87
CA MET A 23 -10.74 23.91 -5.37
C MET A 23 -12.09 23.90 -6.09
N GLU A 24 -12.76 25.06 -6.19
CA GLU A 24 -14.04 25.15 -6.91
C GLU A 24 -13.92 24.68 -8.36
N LYS A 25 -12.85 25.11 -9.07
CA LYS A 25 -12.62 24.69 -10.45
C LYS A 25 -12.27 23.21 -10.56
N TYR A 26 -11.51 22.67 -9.61
CA TYR A 26 -11.14 21.27 -9.56
C TYR A 26 -12.37 20.38 -9.38
N LEU A 27 -13.25 20.68 -8.41
CA LEU A 27 -14.45 19.89 -8.14
C LEU A 27 -15.44 19.96 -9.32
N ARG A 28 -15.60 21.14 -9.93
CA ARG A 28 -16.43 21.27 -11.13
C ARG A 28 -15.90 20.44 -12.30
N LEU A 29 -14.58 20.49 -12.54
CA LEU A 29 -13.96 19.69 -13.59
C LEU A 29 -14.13 18.19 -13.31
N TYR A 30 -13.96 17.76 -12.07
CA TYR A 30 -14.20 16.38 -11.66
C TYR A 30 -15.65 15.96 -11.96
N ASP A 31 -16.64 16.75 -11.56
CA ASP A 31 -18.05 16.43 -11.80
C ASP A 31 -18.36 16.33 -13.30
N ASP A 32 -17.87 17.27 -14.10
CA ASP A 32 -18.07 17.28 -15.55
C ASP A 32 -17.49 16.00 -16.19
N LEU A 33 -16.28 15.60 -15.79
CA LEU A 33 -15.64 14.37 -16.28
C LEU A 33 -16.35 13.11 -15.78
N GLN A 34 -16.69 13.03 -14.50
CA GLN A 34 -17.36 11.88 -13.91
C GLN A 34 -18.75 11.68 -14.50
N ASN A 35 -19.47 12.77 -14.79
CA ASN A 35 -20.77 12.72 -15.46
C ASN A 35 -20.68 12.23 -16.92
N ILE A 36 -19.54 12.39 -17.59
CA ILE A 36 -19.31 11.78 -18.90
C ILE A 36 -19.11 10.26 -18.74
N ILE A 37 -18.29 9.84 -17.77
CA ILE A 37 -17.97 8.42 -17.51
C ILE A 37 -19.22 7.64 -17.10
N ASN A 38 -20.01 8.18 -16.16
CA ASN A 38 -21.21 7.54 -15.61
C ASN A 38 -22.31 7.24 -16.64
N LYS A 39 -22.22 7.77 -17.87
CA LYS A 39 -23.14 7.44 -18.97
C LYS A 39 -22.87 6.08 -19.60
N TYR A 40 -21.66 5.55 -19.42
CA TYR A 40 -21.19 4.37 -20.16
C TYR A 40 -20.75 3.22 -19.26
N VAL A 41 -20.40 3.48 -18.00
CA VAL A 41 -19.92 2.46 -17.06
C VAL A 41 -20.46 2.70 -15.66
N ASP A 42 -20.58 1.61 -14.90
CA ASP A 42 -20.92 1.65 -13.48
C ASP A 42 -19.65 1.89 -12.65
N GLY A 43 -19.64 2.99 -11.92
CA GLY A 43 -18.55 3.35 -11.00
C GLY A 43 -17.34 4.03 -11.66
N CYS A 44 -16.29 4.17 -10.87
CA CYS A 44 -15.02 4.76 -11.26
C CYS A 44 -13.84 4.11 -10.55
N ASP A 45 -12.65 4.35 -11.06
CA ASP A 45 -11.39 4.02 -10.43
C ASP A 45 -10.39 5.18 -10.58
N THR A 46 -9.22 5.01 -9.97
CA THR A 46 -8.09 5.94 -10.05
C THR A 46 -6.81 5.13 -10.28
N TRP A 47 -5.65 5.79 -10.25
CA TRP A 47 -4.35 5.09 -10.30
C TRP A 47 -4.13 4.08 -9.17
N LEU A 48 -5.01 4.04 -8.15
CA LEU A 48 -5.00 3.05 -7.08
C LEU A 48 -5.48 1.66 -7.52
N ASN A 49 -6.13 1.51 -8.68
CA ASN A 49 -6.80 0.26 -9.08
C ASN A 49 -7.84 -0.21 -8.05
N LEU A 50 -8.51 0.74 -7.38
CA LEU A 50 -9.61 0.47 -6.48
C LEU A 50 -10.92 0.85 -7.18
N TRP A 51 -11.68 -0.13 -7.65
CA TRP A 51 -12.99 0.18 -8.22
C TRP A 51 -13.98 0.60 -7.14
N CYS A 52 -14.74 1.66 -7.40
CA CYS A 52 -15.79 2.15 -6.53
C CYS A 52 -17.08 2.34 -7.34
N PRO A 53 -18.23 1.82 -6.89
CA PRO A 53 -19.52 2.04 -7.56
C PRO A 53 -20.03 3.48 -7.45
N LYS A 54 -19.42 4.28 -6.58
CA LYS A 54 -19.80 5.67 -6.27
C LYS A 54 -18.65 6.62 -6.57
N ARG A 55 -18.88 7.93 -6.40
CA ARG A 55 -17.86 8.94 -6.68
C ARG A 55 -16.76 8.91 -5.64
N TYR A 56 -15.53 8.78 -6.11
CA TYR A 56 -14.34 9.04 -5.31
C TYR A 56 -13.19 9.46 -6.22
N TYR A 57 -12.24 10.19 -5.66
CA TYR A 57 -10.93 10.39 -6.26
C TYR A 57 -9.87 10.34 -5.18
N THR A 58 -8.67 9.90 -5.55
CA THR A 58 -7.56 9.81 -4.60
C THR A 58 -7.03 11.21 -4.33
N MET A 59 -7.07 11.61 -3.06
CA MET A 59 -6.62 12.91 -2.60
C MET A 59 -5.15 12.85 -2.21
N GLN A 60 -4.40 13.92 -2.44
CA GLN A 60 -2.99 13.99 -2.06
C GLN A 60 -2.54 15.42 -1.82
N SER A 61 -1.47 15.59 -1.06
CA SER A 61 -0.76 16.86 -0.94
C SER A 61 0.72 16.60 -0.65
N ASP A 62 1.51 16.21 -1.65
CA ASP A 62 2.96 15.96 -1.52
C ASP A 62 3.69 17.20 -0.99
N PHE A 63 3.19 18.39 -1.32
CA PHE A 63 3.72 19.67 -0.83
C PHE A 63 3.66 19.80 0.69
N CYS A 64 2.76 19.08 1.38
CA CYS A 64 2.56 19.24 2.83
C CYS A 64 3.80 18.82 3.64
N VAL A 65 4.69 17.99 3.10
CA VAL A 65 5.95 17.61 3.76
C VAL A 65 6.85 18.80 4.08
N MET A 66 6.69 19.92 3.35
CA MET A 66 7.44 21.16 3.58
C MET A 66 6.77 22.09 4.60
N LEU A 67 5.56 21.75 5.06
CA LEU A 67 4.79 22.58 5.97
C LEU A 67 5.01 22.17 7.43
N ASN A 68 4.73 23.10 8.33
CA ASN A 68 4.49 22.77 9.73
C ASN A 68 2.99 22.53 9.97
N GLN A 69 2.64 22.06 11.15
CA GLN A 69 1.27 21.76 11.55
C GLN A 69 0.30 22.92 11.31
N LYS A 70 0.67 24.14 11.73
CA LYS A 70 -0.15 25.35 11.54
C LYS A 70 -0.45 25.65 10.08
N TYR A 71 0.53 25.45 9.19
CA TYR A 71 0.35 25.74 7.76
C TYR A 71 -0.43 24.62 7.07
N PHE A 72 -0.25 23.37 7.48
CA PHE A 72 -1.08 22.26 7.02
C PHE A 72 -2.56 22.50 7.36
N GLU A 73 -2.86 22.81 8.61
CA GLU A 73 -4.23 23.08 9.07
C GLU A 73 -4.89 24.26 8.35
N ARG A 74 -4.12 25.30 8.01
CA ARG A 74 -4.65 26.48 7.32
C ARG A 74 -4.82 26.27 5.82
N PHE A 75 -3.82 25.68 5.15
CA PHE A 75 -3.71 25.74 3.69
C PHE A 75 -3.94 24.41 2.99
N VAL A 76 -3.96 23.28 3.71
CA VAL A 76 -4.13 21.94 3.11
C VAL A 76 -5.39 21.27 3.64
N LEU A 77 -5.56 21.24 4.96
CA LEU A 77 -6.69 20.55 5.59
C LEU A 77 -8.08 21.01 5.11
N PRO A 78 -8.34 22.32 4.87
CA PRO A 78 -9.65 22.75 4.38
C PRO A 78 -9.96 22.19 2.99
N ASP A 79 -8.95 22.14 2.11
CA ASP A 79 -9.08 21.61 0.75
C ASP A 79 -9.28 20.09 0.76
N LEU A 80 -8.65 19.37 1.70
CA LEU A 80 -8.91 17.93 1.89
C LEU A 80 -10.32 17.67 2.41
N LYS A 81 -10.80 18.52 3.32
CA LYS A 81 -12.15 18.42 3.85
C LYS A 81 -13.19 18.68 2.76
N GLU A 82 -13.03 19.75 1.98
CA GLU A 82 -13.94 20.11 0.89
C GLU A 82 -14.00 19.01 -0.18
N GLN A 83 -12.84 18.45 -0.57
CA GLN A 83 -12.81 17.29 -1.47
C GLN A 83 -13.51 16.07 -0.87
N ALA A 84 -13.24 15.72 0.39
CA ALA A 84 -13.86 14.56 1.01
C ALA A 84 -15.39 14.70 1.14
N GLU A 85 -15.88 15.91 1.43
CA GLU A 85 -17.32 16.21 1.51
C GLU A 85 -18.01 16.24 0.15
N HIS A 86 -17.29 16.53 -0.94
CA HIS A 86 -17.81 16.51 -2.31
C HIS A 86 -17.94 15.08 -2.90
N MET A 87 -17.24 14.10 -2.32
CA MET A 87 -17.22 12.71 -2.77
C MET A 87 -18.11 11.81 -1.91
N ASP A 88 -18.51 10.65 -2.45
CA ASP A 88 -19.20 9.63 -1.64
C ASP A 88 -18.22 8.88 -0.74
N HIS A 89 -16.97 8.74 -1.20
CA HIS A 89 -15.87 8.10 -0.49
C HIS A 89 -14.57 8.87 -0.68
N SER A 90 -13.67 8.78 0.29
CA SER A 90 -12.42 9.53 0.30
C SER A 90 -11.22 8.67 0.70
N ILE A 91 -10.16 8.70 -0.10
CA ILE A 91 -8.89 8.05 0.20
C ILE A 91 -7.77 9.06 0.07
N TYR A 92 -6.94 9.18 1.10
CA TYR A 92 -5.75 10.01 1.08
C TYR A 92 -4.50 9.18 0.76
N HIS A 93 -3.71 9.66 -0.19
CA HIS A 93 -2.37 9.16 -0.53
C HIS A 93 -1.35 9.72 0.46
N LEU A 94 -0.99 8.91 1.47
CA LEU A 94 0.02 9.25 2.46
C LEU A 94 1.40 8.84 1.95
N ASP A 95 2.04 9.73 1.20
CA ASP A 95 3.35 9.51 0.59
C ASP A 95 4.51 9.94 1.49
N GLY A 96 5.16 8.94 2.08
CA GLY A 96 6.38 9.06 2.83
C GLY A 96 6.18 9.28 4.34
N PRO A 97 7.17 8.88 5.15
CA PRO A 97 7.13 9.04 6.61
C PRO A 97 6.98 10.48 7.08
N GLU A 98 7.42 11.45 6.27
CA GLU A 98 7.37 12.87 6.59
C GLU A 98 5.93 13.42 6.67
N GLN A 99 4.94 12.73 6.08
CA GLN A 99 3.53 13.10 6.17
C GLN A 99 2.83 12.53 7.41
N ILE A 100 3.40 11.50 8.08
CA ILE A 100 2.76 10.82 9.23
C ILE A 100 2.40 11.79 10.36
N ARG A 101 3.14 12.89 10.52
CA ARG A 101 2.85 13.94 11.52
C ARG A 101 1.47 14.61 11.35
N PHE A 102 0.91 14.60 10.14
CA PHE A 102 -0.41 15.17 9.83
C PHE A 102 -1.53 14.12 9.86
N LEU A 103 -1.18 12.85 10.09
CA LEU A 103 -2.12 11.74 9.95
C LEU A 103 -3.34 11.89 10.86
N ASP A 104 -3.17 12.40 12.08
CA ASP A 104 -4.29 12.53 13.02
C ASP A 104 -5.37 13.49 12.53
N ASP A 105 -5.02 14.51 11.74
CA ASP A 105 -6.00 15.41 11.14
C ASP A 105 -6.58 14.84 9.86
N ILE A 106 -5.76 14.16 9.05
CA ILE A 106 -6.22 13.48 7.84
C ILE A 106 -7.26 12.41 8.19
N LEU A 107 -7.01 11.62 9.25
CA LEU A 107 -7.94 10.57 9.71
C LEU A 107 -9.30 11.13 10.16
N LYS A 108 -9.42 12.43 10.48
CA LYS A 108 -10.72 13.02 10.82
C LYS A 108 -11.58 13.29 9.58
N VAL A 109 -10.96 13.44 8.41
CA VAL A 109 -11.64 13.89 7.18
C VAL A 109 -11.83 12.81 6.13
N VAL A 110 -11.04 11.73 6.15
CA VAL A 110 -11.09 10.69 5.09
C VAL A 110 -11.68 9.36 5.54
N ASP A 111 -12.12 8.53 4.60
CA ASP A 111 -12.58 7.16 4.85
C ASP A 111 -11.44 6.13 4.84
N GLY A 112 -10.36 6.42 4.12
CA GLY A 112 -9.22 5.51 4.02
C GLY A 112 -7.90 6.19 3.72
N ILE A 113 -6.83 5.43 3.93
CA ILE A 113 -5.45 5.83 3.67
C ILE A 113 -4.83 4.83 2.71
N GLN A 114 -4.24 5.32 1.61
CA GLN A 114 -3.17 4.59 0.97
C GLN A 114 -1.86 4.95 1.66
N TRP A 115 -1.13 3.96 2.15
CA TRP A 115 0.21 4.18 2.68
C TRP A 115 1.25 3.92 1.60
N VAL A 116 2.21 4.84 1.45
CA VAL A 116 3.38 4.66 0.58
C VAL A 116 4.62 5.05 1.37
N PRO A 117 5.54 4.14 1.69
CA PRO A 117 6.73 4.45 2.48
C PRO A 117 7.80 5.23 1.70
N GLY A 118 7.66 5.33 0.37
CA GLY A 118 8.63 5.95 -0.53
C GLY A 118 9.77 5.00 -0.95
N ALA A 119 10.60 5.48 -1.88
CA ALA A 119 11.63 4.67 -2.56
C ALA A 119 13.06 4.93 -2.08
N LYS A 120 13.25 5.53 -0.89
CA LYS A 120 14.60 5.82 -0.36
C LYS A 120 15.35 4.50 -0.09
N PRO A 121 16.67 4.40 -0.42
CA PRO A 121 17.45 3.20 -0.12
C PRO A 121 17.37 2.82 1.36
N GLY A 122 17.08 1.54 1.64
CA GLY A 122 16.93 1.02 2.99
C GLY A 122 15.60 1.33 3.68
N MET A 123 14.66 2.02 3.01
CA MET A 123 13.34 2.27 3.57
C MET A 123 12.53 0.96 3.66
N PRO A 124 11.99 0.59 4.83
CA PRO A 124 11.05 -0.53 4.94
C PRO A 124 9.88 -0.32 3.98
N GLN A 125 9.61 -1.32 3.15
CA GLN A 125 8.56 -1.24 2.13
C GLN A 125 7.19 -1.55 2.74
N ASP A 126 6.14 -1.38 1.94
CA ASP A 126 4.76 -1.55 2.40
C ASP A 126 4.52 -2.97 2.94
N GLY A 127 3.79 -3.08 4.04
CA GLY A 127 3.57 -4.33 4.77
C GLY A 127 4.70 -4.75 5.73
N ALA A 128 5.83 -4.04 5.76
CA ALA A 128 6.91 -4.30 6.72
C ALA A 128 6.46 -4.12 8.19
N ASP A 129 7.09 -4.87 9.10
CA ASP A 129 6.71 -4.92 10.51
C ASP A 129 6.82 -3.53 11.19
N GLU A 130 7.74 -2.69 10.72
CA GLU A 130 7.95 -1.31 11.16
C GLU A 130 6.72 -0.42 10.94
N TRP A 131 5.89 -0.72 9.93
CA TRP A 131 4.66 0.02 9.62
C TRP A 131 3.41 -0.56 10.28
N ILE A 132 3.49 -1.71 10.93
CA ILE A 132 2.34 -2.33 11.62
C ILE A 132 1.70 -1.40 12.66
N PRO A 133 2.45 -0.65 13.49
CA PRO A 133 1.86 0.34 14.39
C PRO A 133 1.07 1.44 13.65
N LEU A 134 1.54 1.87 12.47
CA LEU A 134 0.86 2.87 11.63
C LEU A 134 -0.48 2.33 11.11
N TYR A 135 -0.49 1.11 10.53
CA TYR A 135 -1.73 0.50 10.06
C TYR A 135 -2.73 0.30 11.19
N LYS A 136 -2.28 -0.20 12.35
CA LYS A 136 -3.15 -0.36 13.53
C LYS A 136 -3.72 0.97 14.02
N LYS A 137 -2.96 2.07 13.92
CA LYS A 137 -3.47 3.42 14.21
C LYS A 137 -4.59 3.82 13.25
N ILE A 138 -4.43 3.55 11.95
CA ILE A 138 -5.44 3.82 10.92
C ILE A 138 -6.71 2.97 11.17
N GLN A 139 -6.57 1.67 11.43
CA GLN A 139 -7.72 0.79 11.74
C GLN A 139 -8.43 1.19 13.02
N LYS A 140 -7.69 1.60 14.06
CA LYS A 140 -8.28 2.08 15.32
C LYS A 140 -9.13 3.34 15.12
N ALA A 141 -8.80 4.17 14.14
CA ALA A 141 -9.61 5.31 13.73
C ALA A 141 -10.82 4.93 12.85
N GLY A 142 -11.03 3.62 12.61
CA GLY A 142 -12.12 3.09 11.81
C GLY A 142 -11.95 3.30 10.31
N LYS A 143 -10.71 3.52 9.84
CA LYS A 143 -10.41 3.87 8.44
C LYS A 143 -9.88 2.67 7.66
N ASN A 144 -10.20 2.68 6.37
CA ASN A 144 -9.73 1.67 5.42
C ASN A 144 -8.24 1.88 5.09
N ILE A 145 -7.57 0.81 4.67
CA ILE A 145 -6.17 0.81 4.29
C ILE A 145 -6.03 0.23 2.90
N HIS A 146 -5.38 0.99 2.02
CA HIS A 146 -4.92 0.51 0.73
C HIS A 146 -3.40 0.30 0.78
N MET A 147 -2.95 -0.90 0.46
CA MET A 147 -1.54 -1.29 0.44
C MET A 147 -1.12 -1.76 -0.95
N THR A 148 0.11 -1.50 -1.33
CA THR A 148 0.79 -2.03 -2.51
C THR A 148 1.97 -2.90 -2.07
N ILE A 149 1.73 -4.20 -1.94
CA ILE A 149 2.73 -5.17 -1.46
C ILE A 149 3.32 -5.93 -2.65
N LEU A 150 4.55 -5.58 -3.00
CA LEU A 150 5.29 -6.21 -4.10
C LEU A 150 6.20 -7.36 -3.63
N ASP A 151 6.45 -7.44 -2.32
CA ASP A 151 7.12 -8.58 -1.69
C ASP A 151 6.09 -9.66 -1.34
N CYS A 152 5.91 -10.65 -2.22
CA CYS A 152 4.89 -11.69 -2.11
C CYS A 152 4.84 -12.39 -0.73
N PRO A 153 5.96 -12.79 -0.10
CA PRO A 153 5.99 -13.30 1.27
C PRO A 153 5.35 -12.40 2.36
N MET A 154 5.22 -11.09 2.13
CA MET A 154 4.61 -10.16 3.09
C MET A 154 3.09 -10.16 3.03
N VAL A 155 2.49 -10.48 1.88
CA VAL A 155 1.03 -10.54 1.68
C VAL A 155 0.34 -11.40 2.75
N PRO A 156 0.72 -12.67 3.00
CA PRO A 156 0.05 -13.48 4.02
C PRO A 156 0.36 -13.00 5.44
N LYS A 157 1.45 -12.27 5.68
CA LYS A 157 1.78 -11.73 7.01
C LYS A 157 0.86 -10.57 7.37
N VAL A 158 0.56 -9.66 6.45
CA VAL A 158 -0.31 -8.52 6.77
C VAL A 158 -1.72 -8.98 7.16
N TYR A 159 -2.27 -10.00 6.48
CA TYR A 159 -3.56 -10.58 6.84
C TYR A 159 -3.57 -11.31 8.19
N LYS A 160 -2.41 -11.75 8.70
CA LYS A 160 -2.28 -12.33 10.04
C LYS A 160 -2.15 -11.27 11.14
N GLN A 161 -1.69 -10.07 10.80
CA GLN A 161 -1.35 -9.02 11.77
C GLN A 161 -2.38 -7.88 11.84
N LEU A 162 -3.17 -7.70 10.79
CA LEU A 162 -4.16 -6.62 10.64
C LEU A 162 -5.58 -7.19 10.57
N ASP A 163 -6.56 -6.39 10.97
CA ASP A 163 -7.98 -6.73 10.76
C ASP A 163 -8.26 -6.75 9.24
N PRO A 164 -8.83 -7.83 8.67
CA PRO A 164 -9.16 -7.86 7.25
C PRO A 164 -10.26 -6.85 6.85
N LYS A 165 -11.06 -6.36 7.80
CA LYS A 165 -12.11 -5.38 7.51
C LYS A 165 -11.49 -4.06 7.03
N GLY A 166 -11.86 -3.64 5.81
CA GLY A 166 -11.37 -2.38 5.22
C GLY A 166 -9.93 -2.45 4.72
N LEU A 167 -9.33 -3.64 4.64
CA LEU A 167 -7.98 -3.85 4.15
C LEU A 167 -7.99 -4.26 2.67
N PHE A 168 -7.44 -3.39 1.81
CA PHE A 168 -7.20 -3.67 0.40
C PHE A 168 -5.70 -3.84 0.16
N VAL A 169 -5.30 -4.97 -0.44
CA VAL A 169 -3.90 -5.27 -0.77
C VAL A 169 -3.79 -5.50 -2.27
N TYR A 170 -3.14 -4.58 -2.96
CA TYR A 170 -2.66 -4.80 -4.32
C TYR A 170 -1.33 -5.57 -4.26
N ALA A 171 -1.28 -6.73 -4.90
CA ALA A 171 -0.09 -7.58 -4.99
C ALA A 171 0.03 -8.20 -6.38
N VAL A 172 1.26 -8.46 -6.81
CA VAL A 172 1.55 -9.05 -8.13
C VAL A 172 2.34 -10.34 -7.96
N PHE A 173 1.76 -11.45 -8.43
CA PHE A 173 2.42 -12.75 -8.49
C PHE A 173 2.78 -13.06 -9.94
N ILE A 174 4.06 -12.89 -10.29
CA ILE A 174 4.54 -13.02 -11.67
C ILE A 174 4.50 -14.46 -12.21
N THR A 175 4.39 -15.46 -11.34
CA THR A 175 4.27 -16.87 -11.73
C THR A 175 3.19 -17.57 -10.91
N LYS A 176 2.60 -18.62 -11.50
CA LYS A 176 1.66 -19.49 -10.79
C LYS A 176 2.28 -20.11 -9.53
N SER A 177 3.53 -20.58 -9.60
CA SER A 177 4.21 -21.16 -8.43
C SER A 177 4.40 -20.15 -7.29
N LEU A 178 4.67 -18.88 -7.60
CA LEU A 178 4.81 -17.84 -6.57
C LEU A 178 3.46 -17.55 -5.90
N ALA A 179 2.39 -17.53 -6.69
CA ALA A 179 1.03 -17.46 -6.19
C ALA A 179 0.69 -18.67 -5.31
N GLU A 180 0.98 -19.89 -5.76
CA GLU A 180 0.82 -21.12 -4.98
C GLU A 180 1.56 -21.04 -3.63
N CYS A 181 2.79 -20.51 -3.60
CA CYS A 181 3.54 -20.32 -2.36
C CYS A 181 2.90 -19.31 -1.39
N TYR A 182 2.48 -18.13 -1.87
CA TYR A 182 2.30 -16.97 -0.98
C TYR A 182 0.93 -16.32 -1.03
N LEU A 183 0.06 -16.66 -1.97
CA LEU A 183 -1.34 -16.26 -1.86
C LEU A 183 -1.91 -16.76 -0.52
N PRO A 184 -2.73 -15.96 0.19
CA PRO A 184 -3.38 -16.42 1.40
C PRO A 184 -4.24 -17.67 1.19
N LYS A 185 -4.37 -18.50 2.22
CA LYS A 185 -5.16 -19.74 2.15
C LYS A 185 -6.62 -19.54 1.73
N PHE A 186 -7.23 -18.45 2.17
CA PHE A 186 -8.62 -18.14 1.82
C PHE A 186 -8.84 -17.77 0.34
N VAL A 187 -7.77 -17.53 -0.43
CA VAL A 187 -7.81 -17.36 -1.90
C VAL A 187 -7.16 -18.53 -2.65
N GLY A 188 -6.84 -19.62 -1.96
CA GLY A 188 -6.35 -20.86 -2.58
C GLY A 188 -4.83 -21.04 -2.69
N GLY A 189 -4.03 -20.19 -2.01
CA GLY A 189 -2.57 -20.41 -1.89
C GLY A 189 -2.17 -21.09 -0.57
N ASP A 190 -0.86 -21.23 -0.36
CA ASP A 190 -0.30 -21.84 0.85
C ASP A 190 -0.05 -20.83 1.99
N GLY A 191 -0.08 -19.53 1.71
CA GLY A 191 0.19 -18.48 2.70
C GLY A 191 1.63 -18.48 3.25
N GLY A 192 2.56 -19.10 2.52
CA GLY A 192 3.98 -19.22 2.83
C GLY A 192 4.32 -20.32 3.85
N GLU A 193 3.38 -21.16 4.25
CA GLU A 193 3.56 -22.15 5.31
C GLU A 193 4.58 -23.23 4.95
N LEU A 194 4.52 -23.80 3.74
CA LEU A 194 5.46 -24.80 3.27
C LEU A 194 6.88 -24.21 3.15
N VAL A 195 6.99 -23.00 2.58
CA VAL A 195 8.29 -22.32 2.48
C VAL A 195 8.88 -22.07 3.87
N ASN A 196 8.06 -21.59 4.82
CA ASN A 196 8.49 -21.35 6.20
C ASN A 196 8.86 -22.65 6.92
N SER A 197 8.11 -23.73 6.71
CA SER A 197 8.35 -25.03 7.32
C SER A 197 9.67 -25.63 6.85
N ILE A 198 9.96 -25.56 5.54
CA ILE A 198 11.26 -25.98 4.99
C ILE A 198 12.37 -25.04 5.45
N SER A 199 12.13 -23.72 5.51
CA SER A 199 13.12 -22.75 6.00
C SER A 199 13.53 -23.02 7.45
N ASN A 200 12.56 -23.34 8.31
CA ASN A 200 12.81 -23.71 9.70
C ASN A 200 13.56 -25.04 9.79
N TRP A 201 13.14 -26.06 9.04
CA TRP A 201 13.86 -27.33 8.96
C TRP A 201 15.32 -27.17 8.53
N VAL A 202 15.59 -26.31 7.54
CA VAL A 202 16.95 -25.96 7.10
C VAL A 202 17.78 -25.35 8.23
N LYS A 203 17.19 -24.42 9.01
CA LYS A 203 17.86 -23.77 10.14
C LYS A 203 18.12 -24.75 11.28
N ASP A 204 17.13 -25.54 11.67
CA ASP A 204 17.20 -26.49 12.78
C ASP A 204 18.25 -27.58 12.54
N ASN A 205 18.42 -27.99 11.27
CA ASN A 205 19.40 -29.00 10.86
C ASN A 205 20.75 -28.39 10.42
N LYS A 206 20.95 -27.08 10.59
CA LYS A 206 22.19 -26.37 10.21
C LYS A 206 22.63 -26.66 8.77
N ILE A 207 21.67 -26.75 7.85
CA ILE A 207 21.94 -27.05 6.44
C ILE A 207 22.57 -25.82 5.77
N GLU A 208 23.86 -25.91 5.44
CA GLU A 208 24.58 -24.79 4.83
C GLU A 208 24.16 -24.51 3.37
N ARG A 209 23.78 -25.56 2.63
CA ARG A 209 23.41 -25.46 1.22
C ARG A 209 22.21 -26.35 0.92
N ILE A 210 21.05 -25.71 0.73
CA ILE A 210 19.83 -26.40 0.30
C ILE A 210 19.97 -26.89 -1.16
N THR A 211 19.37 -28.05 -1.46
CA THR A 211 19.24 -28.58 -2.81
C THR A 211 17.79 -28.96 -3.10
N ARG A 212 17.43 -29.11 -4.38
CA ARG A 212 16.11 -29.60 -4.77
C ARG A 212 15.83 -31.02 -4.26
N ALA A 213 16.85 -31.88 -4.20
CA ALA A 213 16.70 -33.23 -3.66
C ALA A 213 16.29 -33.21 -2.17
N MET A 214 16.87 -32.30 -1.39
CA MET A 214 16.52 -32.11 0.01
C MET A 214 15.09 -31.58 0.19
N ILE A 215 14.62 -30.71 -0.71
CA ILE A 215 13.22 -30.26 -0.71
C ILE A 215 12.30 -31.46 -0.98
N ARG A 216 12.60 -32.31 -1.97
CA ARG A 216 11.82 -33.53 -2.24
C ARG A 216 11.82 -34.52 -1.08
N GLU A 217 12.97 -34.69 -0.45
CA GLU A 217 13.11 -35.55 0.74
C GLU A 217 12.23 -35.03 1.87
N TYR A 218 12.24 -33.71 2.12
CA TYR A 218 11.36 -33.08 3.10
C TYR A 218 9.89 -33.29 2.74
N THR A 219 9.46 -32.99 1.52
CA THR A 219 8.05 -33.10 1.14
C THR A 219 7.57 -34.54 1.16
N THR A 220 8.38 -35.51 0.71
CA THR A 220 8.05 -36.94 0.76
C THR A 220 7.91 -37.43 2.20
N ARG A 221 8.81 -37.01 3.12
CA ARG A 221 8.72 -37.39 4.54
C ARG A 221 7.48 -36.84 5.25
N ASN A 222 6.89 -35.76 4.73
CA ASN A 222 5.74 -35.10 5.32
C ASN A 222 4.44 -35.33 4.51
N ASP A 223 4.43 -36.28 3.57
CA ASP A 223 3.27 -36.58 2.70
C ASP A 223 2.73 -35.34 1.95
N ILE A 224 3.63 -34.46 1.52
CA ILE A 224 3.30 -33.25 0.76
C ILE A 224 3.62 -33.48 -0.72
N GLU A 225 2.58 -33.47 -1.54
CA GLU A 225 2.74 -33.53 -3.00
C GLU A 225 2.90 -32.11 -3.57
N ILE A 226 4.00 -31.88 -4.32
CA ILE A 226 4.25 -30.60 -4.99
C ILE A 226 4.63 -30.79 -6.45
N SER A 227 4.27 -29.82 -7.28
CA SER A 227 4.69 -29.78 -8.68
C SER A 227 6.19 -29.45 -8.81
N LYS A 228 6.80 -29.84 -9.93
CA LYS A 228 8.20 -29.48 -10.24
C LYS A 228 8.43 -27.96 -10.32
N SER A 229 7.40 -27.21 -10.74
CA SER A 229 7.46 -25.75 -10.81
C SER A 229 7.41 -25.12 -9.42
N LEU A 230 6.63 -25.69 -8.50
CA LEU A 230 6.56 -25.25 -7.11
C LEU A 230 7.87 -25.56 -6.37
N GLU A 231 8.44 -26.77 -6.54
CA GLU A 231 9.77 -27.12 -6.02
C GLU A 231 10.84 -26.12 -6.46
N SER A 232 10.82 -25.75 -7.74
CA SER A 232 11.79 -24.80 -8.31
C SER A 232 11.64 -23.40 -7.72
N GLN A 233 10.41 -22.97 -7.45
CA GLN A 233 10.12 -21.69 -6.80
C GLN A 233 10.61 -21.69 -5.35
N ILE A 234 10.22 -22.70 -4.55
CA ILE A 234 10.66 -22.86 -3.15
C ILE A 234 12.18 -22.87 -3.07
N PHE A 235 12.86 -23.62 -3.94
CA PHE A 235 14.31 -23.64 -4.02
C PHE A 235 14.91 -22.25 -4.29
N SER A 236 14.32 -21.50 -5.23
CA SER A 236 14.76 -20.14 -5.52
C SER A 236 14.63 -19.23 -4.30
N ASP A 237 13.52 -19.32 -3.55
CA ASP A 237 13.24 -18.43 -2.44
C ASP A 237 14.14 -18.73 -1.23
N LEU A 238 14.35 -20.02 -0.93
CA LEU A 238 15.28 -20.46 0.11
C LEU A 238 16.76 -20.13 -0.22
N LYS A 239 17.10 -20.04 -1.50
CA LYS A 239 18.43 -19.57 -1.94
C LYS A 239 18.57 -18.05 -1.78
N LYS A 240 17.50 -17.30 -2.06
CA LYS A 240 17.45 -15.83 -2.02
C LYS A 240 17.41 -15.26 -0.61
N SER A 241 17.03 -16.03 0.42
CA SER A 241 17.00 -15.54 1.82
C SER A 241 18.37 -15.12 2.40
N ARG A 242 19.41 -14.97 1.56
CA ARG A 242 20.73 -14.39 1.87
C ARG A 242 20.94 -12.99 1.27
N GLU A 243 20.08 -12.52 0.35
CA GLU A 243 20.15 -11.19 -0.27
C GLU A 243 18.73 -10.58 -0.39
N THR A 244 18.62 -9.27 -0.19
CA THR A 244 17.35 -8.53 -0.03
C THR A 244 16.32 -8.85 -1.11
N LEU A 245 15.11 -9.25 -0.68
CA LEU A 245 14.03 -9.70 -1.57
C LEU A 245 13.46 -8.52 -2.37
N THR A 246 13.81 -8.47 -3.66
CA THR A 246 13.05 -7.73 -4.68
C THR A 246 12.58 -8.73 -5.73
N TYR A 247 11.32 -9.16 -5.61
CA TYR A 247 10.69 -10.06 -6.59
C TYR A 247 10.37 -9.37 -7.92
N ILE A 248 10.58 -8.05 -7.98
CA ILE A 248 10.41 -7.22 -9.16
C ILE A 248 11.77 -6.60 -9.49
N ARG A 249 12.45 -7.16 -10.49
CA ARG A 249 13.56 -6.46 -11.17
C ARG A 249 12.94 -5.46 -12.15
N GLY A 250 13.10 -4.16 -11.92
CA GLY A 250 12.86 -3.17 -12.99
C GLY A 250 11.90 -2.01 -12.73
N PHE A 251 11.49 -1.72 -11.49
CA PHE A 251 10.82 -0.43 -11.16
C PHE A 251 11.81 0.63 -10.66
N ASN A 252 13.03 0.64 -11.18
CA ASN A 252 13.86 1.84 -11.14
C ASN A 252 13.49 2.67 -12.38
N LYS A 253 12.55 3.60 -12.21
CA LYS A 253 12.48 4.79 -13.04
C LYS A 253 12.92 5.98 -12.21
#